data_AF-A0A0D2NN22-F1
#
_entry.id   AF-A0A0D2NN22-F1
#
_cell.length_a   1.000
_cell.length_b   1.000
_cell.length_c   1.000
_cell.angle_alpha   90.00
_cell.angle_beta   90.00
_cell.angle_gamma   90.00
#
_symmetry.space_group_name_H-M   'P 1'
#
loop_
_entity.id
_entity.type
_entity.pdbx_description
1 polymer ?
#
loop_
_entity_poly.entity_id
_entity_poly.type
_entity_poly.pdbx_seq_one_letter_code
_entity_poly.pdbx_strand_id
1 'polypeptide(L)'
;MAEISLERAQESIVNRQQELKAFDETKSGVKGLVDSGLSKIPAIFIDEQYKLERNNVHNQKPGSPTNNDGIPIINLTGVDDDPNLRREIVKKVGEACEKWGFFQVINHGIPLATTDEMINGVRRFHEQDDKAKKEIYSRDYSKKVYYNSNIDLYKAEATNWRDTLSCVMAPRHPLPQELPAVCRDIMIEYSSKMMQLGQTLLELMSEALGLNWSYLEDIGCGEGLFVKGHYYPPCPEPDLTLGTSSHTDNSFCTVVLQDEIGGLQILHQNQWLDINPVRGALVVNLGDMMQASSP
;
A
#
# COMPACT_ATOMS: atom_id res chain seq x y z
N MET A 1 -23.33 25.63 28.58
CA MET A 1 -22.09 24.84 28.44
C MET A 1 -22.28 23.70 27.45
N ALA A 2 -23.25 22.79 27.64
CA ALA A 2 -23.53 21.69 26.71
C ALA A 2 -24.08 22.14 25.34
N GLU A 3 -24.96 23.14 25.27
CA GLU A 3 -25.48 23.66 23.99
C GLU A 3 -24.39 24.33 23.14
N ILE A 4 -23.52 25.14 23.77
CA ILE A 4 -22.38 25.77 23.10
C ILE A 4 -21.38 24.72 22.59
N SER A 5 -21.22 23.58 23.28
CA SER A 5 -20.35 22.50 22.79
C SER A 5 -20.98 21.72 21.63
N LEU A 6 -22.31 21.58 21.62
CA LEU A 6 -23.05 20.94 20.52
C LEU A 6 -23.00 21.81 19.25
N GLU A 7 -23.22 23.12 19.38
CA GLU A 7 -23.13 24.07 18.25
C GLU A 7 -21.73 24.10 17.64
N ARG A 8 -20.67 24.14 18.47
CA ARG A 8 -19.28 24.10 18.00
C ARG A 8 -18.92 22.77 17.33
N ALA A 9 -19.41 21.65 17.87
CA ALA A 9 -19.19 20.34 17.26
C ALA A 9 -19.89 20.25 15.89
N GLN A 10 -21.12 20.76 15.80
CA GLN A 10 -21.88 20.80 14.54
C GLN A 10 -21.21 21.71 13.50
N GLU A 11 -20.73 22.89 13.92
CA GLU A 11 -19.99 23.82 13.06
C GLU A 11 -18.68 23.20 12.55
N SER A 12 -17.93 22.51 13.42
CA SER A 12 -16.71 21.78 13.04
C SER A 12 -16.98 20.70 11.99
N ILE A 13 -18.05 19.91 12.17
CA ILE A 13 -18.45 18.86 11.22
C ILE A 13 -18.81 19.48 9.86
N VAL A 14 -19.60 20.57 9.85
CA VAL A 14 -20.00 21.27 8.62
C VAL A 14 -18.78 21.83 7.91
N ASN A 15 -17.86 22.47 8.64
CA ASN A 15 -16.63 23.02 8.07
C ASN A 15 -15.76 21.92 7.45
N ARG A 16 -15.59 20.78 8.14
CA ARG A 16 -14.83 19.64 7.62
C ARG A 16 -15.45 19.09 6.33
N GLN A 17 -16.78 18.95 6.27
CA GLN A 17 -17.47 18.47 5.06
C GLN A 17 -17.28 19.41 3.87
N GLN A 18 -17.34 20.72 4.10
CA GLN A 18 -17.09 21.72 3.06
C GLN A 18 -15.65 21.67 2.55
N GLU A 19 -14.67 21.54 3.46
CA GLU A 19 -13.25 21.44 3.11
C GLU A 19 -12.94 20.17 2.31
N LEU A 20 -13.48 19.02 2.71
CA LEU A 20 -13.38 17.78 1.93
C LEU A 20 -13.95 17.95 0.52
N LYS A 21 -15.14 18.55 0.42
CA LYS A 21 -15.80 18.76 -0.87
C LYS A 21 -14.98 19.69 -1.76
N ALA A 22 -14.47 20.80 -1.21
CA ALA A 22 -13.62 21.73 -1.93
C ALA A 22 -12.34 21.05 -2.43
N PHE A 23 -11.68 20.24 -1.58
CA PHE A 23 -10.52 19.45 -1.95
C PHE A 23 -10.85 18.44 -3.07
N ASP A 24 -11.94 17.69 -2.95
CA ASP A 24 -12.37 16.68 -3.91
C ASP A 24 -12.74 17.28 -5.28
N GLU A 25 -13.40 18.46 -5.27
CA GLU A 25 -13.79 19.19 -6.48
C GLU A 25 -12.60 19.69 -7.28
N THR A 26 -11.43 19.90 -6.64
CA THR A 26 -10.20 20.26 -7.37
C THR A 26 -9.77 19.18 -8.33
N LYS A 27 -9.98 17.90 -7.97
CA LYS A 27 -9.52 16.70 -8.68
C LYS A 27 -8.01 16.66 -8.96
N SER A 28 -7.23 17.50 -8.29
CA SER A 28 -5.77 17.61 -8.46
C SER A 28 -4.98 16.79 -7.44
N GLY A 29 -5.67 16.34 -6.39
CA GLY A 29 -5.11 15.56 -5.29
C GLY A 29 -4.14 16.33 -4.40
N VAL A 30 -3.47 15.60 -3.53
CA VAL A 30 -2.47 16.11 -2.58
C VAL A 30 -1.29 16.73 -3.34
N LYS A 31 -0.88 16.14 -4.47
CA LYS A 31 0.17 16.72 -5.32
C LYS A 31 -0.22 18.12 -5.81
N GLY A 32 -1.44 18.32 -6.26
CA GLY A 32 -1.92 19.66 -6.66
C GLY A 32 -1.93 20.67 -5.52
N LEU A 33 -2.17 20.22 -4.27
CA LEU A 33 -1.99 21.08 -3.10
C LEU A 33 -0.51 21.49 -2.99
N VAL A 34 0.43 20.54 -3.00
CA VAL A 34 1.88 20.81 -2.91
C VAL A 34 2.34 21.77 -4.01
N ASP A 35 1.90 21.58 -5.25
CA ASP A 35 2.24 22.43 -6.39
C ASP A 35 1.72 23.87 -6.26
N SER A 36 0.69 24.09 -5.44
CA SER A 36 0.20 25.45 -5.12
C SER A 36 1.09 26.20 -4.12
N GLY A 37 2.11 25.53 -3.54
CA GLY A 37 3.07 26.15 -2.62
C GLY A 37 2.56 26.33 -1.20
N LEU A 38 1.69 25.43 -0.72
CA LEU A 38 1.20 25.51 0.67
C LEU A 38 2.36 25.44 1.68
N SER A 39 2.24 26.20 2.77
CA SER A 39 3.16 26.12 3.90
C SER A 39 2.58 25.36 5.10
N LYS A 40 1.28 25.06 5.08
CA LYS A 40 0.56 24.37 6.16
C LYS A 40 -0.49 23.44 5.58
N ILE A 41 -0.62 22.24 6.15
CA ILE A 41 -1.58 21.26 5.66
C ILE A 41 -3.03 21.69 6.01
N PRO A 42 -4.00 21.43 5.12
CA PRO A 42 -5.41 21.65 5.44
C PRO A 42 -5.86 20.81 6.64
N ALA A 43 -6.87 21.27 7.37
CA ALA A 43 -7.28 20.65 8.63
C ALA A 43 -7.82 19.23 8.42
N ILE A 44 -8.39 18.93 7.25
CA ILE A 44 -8.83 17.58 6.87
C ILE A 44 -7.72 16.53 6.86
N PHE A 45 -6.44 16.92 6.83
CA PHE A 45 -5.29 16.00 6.87
C PHE A 45 -4.70 15.82 8.26
N ILE A 46 -5.13 16.62 9.25
CA ILE A 46 -4.62 16.54 10.61
C ILE A 46 -5.22 15.30 11.29
N ASP A 47 -4.35 14.37 11.68
CA ASP A 47 -4.72 13.16 12.42
C ASP A 47 -4.44 13.37 13.91
N GLU A 48 -5.51 13.65 14.68
CA GLU A 48 -5.40 13.92 16.11
C GLU A 48 -4.97 12.69 16.92
N GLN A 49 -5.37 11.49 16.49
CA GLN A 49 -4.95 10.26 17.15
C GLN A 49 -3.44 10.03 16.95
N TYR A 50 -2.96 10.16 15.71
CA TYR A 50 -1.54 10.06 15.40
C TYR A 50 -0.69 11.06 16.20
N LYS A 51 -1.15 12.33 16.28
CA LYS A 51 -0.49 13.36 17.10
C LYS A 51 -0.39 12.95 18.57
N LEU A 52 -1.46 12.40 19.14
CA LEU A 52 -1.48 11.94 20.53
C LEU A 52 -0.54 10.75 20.74
N GLU A 53 -0.60 9.73 19.88
CA GLU A 53 0.24 8.54 19.96
C GLU A 53 1.73 8.89 19.86
N ARG A 54 2.10 9.73 18.88
CA ARG A 54 3.48 10.20 18.71
C ARG A 54 4.00 10.97 19.93
N ASN A 55 3.19 11.86 20.49
CA ASN A 55 3.55 12.63 21.69
C ASN A 55 3.68 11.72 22.92
N ASN A 56 2.90 10.64 23.00
CA ASN A 56 3.00 9.66 24.08
C ASN A 56 4.25 8.78 23.94
N VAL A 57 4.65 8.41 22.72
CA VAL A 57 5.89 7.66 22.46
C VAL A 57 7.13 8.48 22.84
N HIS A 58 7.13 9.79 22.60
CA HIS A 58 8.22 10.68 23.04
C HIS A 58 8.36 10.75 24.58
N ASN A 59 7.32 10.38 25.33
CA ASN A 59 7.33 10.32 26.80
C ASN A 59 7.69 8.93 27.35
N GLN A 60 7.87 7.92 26.50
CA GLN A 60 8.36 6.61 26.90
C GLN A 60 9.89 6.58 26.80
N LYS A 61 10.57 6.09 27.84
CA LYS A 61 12.01 5.78 27.76
C LYS A 61 12.23 4.86 26.56
N PRO A 62 13.29 5.05 25.75
CA PRO A 62 13.57 4.14 24.65
C PRO A 62 13.59 2.72 25.22
N GLY A 63 12.69 1.88 24.74
CA GLY A 63 12.74 0.45 25.03
C GLY A 63 14.13 -0.07 24.66
N SER A 64 14.62 -1.08 25.37
CA SER A 64 15.86 -1.77 25.01
C SER A 64 15.87 -2.04 23.50
N PRO A 65 17.02 -1.94 22.81
CA PRO A 65 17.10 -2.26 21.39
C PRO A 65 16.55 -3.67 21.22
N THR A 66 15.35 -3.80 20.66
CA THR A 66 14.85 -5.07 20.19
C THR A 66 15.81 -5.48 19.07
N ASN A 67 16.24 -6.75 19.07
CA ASN A 67 17.20 -7.25 18.10
C ASN A 67 16.79 -6.81 16.69
N ASN A 68 17.67 -6.03 16.08
CA ASN A 68 17.40 -5.14 14.94
C ASN A 68 17.42 -5.91 13.60
N ASP A 69 16.86 -7.13 13.59
CA ASP A 69 17.02 -8.06 12.47
C ASP A 69 15.97 -7.85 11.35
N GLY A 70 15.04 -6.89 11.54
CA GLY A 70 13.98 -6.58 10.58
C GLY A 70 13.02 -7.75 10.33
N ILE A 71 12.12 -7.60 9.36
CA ILE A 71 11.29 -8.73 8.89
C ILE A 71 12.16 -9.74 8.11
N PRO A 72 11.79 -11.03 8.10
CA PRO A 72 12.56 -12.06 7.38
C PRO A 72 12.77 -11.72 5.90
N ILE A 73 13.98 -11.94 5.38
CA ILE A 73 14.29 -11.81 3.95
C ILE A 73 14.47 -13.22 3.36
N ILE A 74 13.66 -13.55 2.36
CA ILE A 74 13.58 -14.88 1.74
C ILE A 74 14.11 -14.80 0.31
N ASN A 75 15.13 -15.59 0.00
CA ASN A 75 15.70 -15.71 -1.34
C ASN A 75 14.96 -16.79 -2.14
N LEU A 76 14.37 -16.43 -3.28
CA LEU A 76 13.61 -17.35 -4.15
C LEU A 76 14.46 -18.01 -5.25
N THR A 77 15.78 -17.87 -5.22
CA THR A 77 16.67 -18.55 -6.18
C THR A 77 16.49 -20.07 -6.11
N GLY A 78 16.20 -20.71 -7.25
CA GLY A 78 16.05 -22.17 -7.34
C GLY A 78 14.74 -22.72 -6.77
N VAL A 79 13.76 -21.86 -6.49
CA VAL A 79 12.45 -22.27 -5.92
C VAL A 79 11.70 -23.30 -6.77
N ASP A 80 11.89 -23.24 -8.10
CA ASP A 80 11.26 -24.16 -9.06
C ASP A 80 12.20 -25.27 -9.56
N ASP A 81 13.51 -25.14 -9.31
CA ASP A 81 14.55 -26.02 -9.89
C ASP A 81 15.08 -27.07 -8.90
N ASP A 82 15.05 -26.79 -7.59
CA ASP A 82 15.61 -27.67 -6.55
C ASP A 82 14.59 -27.98 -5.44
N PRO A 83 14.09 -29.23 -5.35
CA PRO A 83 13.13 -29.63 -4.33
C PRO A 83 13.59 -29.47 -2.88
N ASN A 84 14.91 -29.55 -2.61
CA ASN A 84 15.44 -29.33 -1.28
C ASN A 84 15.42 -27.84 -0.93
N LEU A 85 15.84 -26.98 -1.87
CA LEU A 85 15.76 -25.52 -1.68
C LEU A 85 14.30 -25.08 -1.53
N ARG A 86 13.38 -25.61 -2.35
CA ARG A 86 11.94 -25.33 -2.20
C ARG A 86 11.45 -25.65 -0.80
N ARG A 87 11.80 -26.82 -0.25
CA ARG A 87 11.39 -27.21 1.12
C ARG A 87 11.92 -26.25 2.18
N GLU A 88 13.16 -25.77 2.03
CA GLU A 88 13.72 -24.75 2.92
C GLU A 88 13.01 -23.40 2.80
N ILE A 89 12.68 -22.98 1.57
CA ILE A 89 11.93 -21.76 1.29
C ILE A 89 10.52 -21.84 1.89
N VAL A 90 9.80 -22.94 1.67
CA VAL A 90 8.47 -23.20 2.25
C VAL A 90 8.51 -23.07 3.78
N LYS A 91 9.51 -23.66 4.44
CA LYS A 91 9.68 -23.54 5.89
C LYS A 91 9.87 -22.08 6.31
N LYS A 92 10.73 -21.31 5.62
CA LYS A 92 10.97 -19.89 5.92
C LYS A 92 9.72 -19.03 5.69
N VAL A 93 8.96 -19.30 4.63
CA VAL A 93 7.68 -18.63 4.35
C VAL A 93 6.70 -18.91 5.47
N GLY A 94 6.51 -20.17 5.86
CA GLY A 94 5.63 -20.54 6.98
C GLY A 94 5.99 -19.84 8.29
N GLU A 95 7.28 -19.86 8.67
CA GLU A 95 7.75 -19.18 9.89
C GLU A 95 7.55 -17.66 9.83
N ALA A 96 7.72 -17.03 8.67
CA ALA A 96 7.51 -15.60 8.50
C ALA A 96 6.02 -15.24 8.55
N CYS A 97 5.17 -16.01 7.87
CA CYS A 97 3.72 -15.87 7.91
C CYS A 97 3.19 -15.97 9.34
N GLU A 98 3.59 -17.00 10.10
CA GLU A 98 3.09 -17.25 11.46
C GLU A 98 3.57 -16.19 12.47
N LYS A 99 4.86 -15.84 12.42
CA LYS A 99 5.46 -14.98 13.47
C LYS A 99 5.30 -13.50 13.16
N TRP A 100 5.33 -13.11 11.89
CA TRP A 100 5.40 -11.72 11.47
C TRP A 100 4.17 -11.27 10.68
N GLY A 101 3.57 -12.16 9.88
CA GLY A 101 2.61 -11.78 8.84
C GLY A 101 3.22 -10.96 7.70
N PHE A 102 4.54 -10.75 7.72
CA PHE A 102 5.34 -9.94 6.80
C PHE A 102 6.68 -10.61 6.51
N PHE A 103 7.18 -10.48 5.28
CA PHE A 103 8.54 -10.83 4.87
C PHE A 103 8.96 -10.06 3.62
N GLN A 104 10.24 -10.05 3.30
CA GLN A 104 10.74 -9.60 2.02
C GLN A 104 11.13 -10.79 1.15
N VAL A 105 10.95 -10.66 -0.16
CA VAL A 105 11.49 -11.61 -1.14
C VAL A 105 12.54 -10.94 -2.02
N ILE A 106 13.61 -11.68 -2.31
CA ILE A 106 14.68 -11.28 -3.24
C ILE A 106 14.89 -12.39 -4.28
N ASN A 107 15.49 -12.03 -5.42
CA ASN A 107 15.69 -12.95 -6.55
C ASN A 107 14.38 -13.63 -6.98
N HIS A 108 13.28 -12.87 -6.96
CA HIS A 108 11.91 -13.31 -7.25
C HIS A 108 11.59 -13.36 -8.76
N GLY A 109 12.61 -13.38 -9.63
CA GLY A 109 12.46 -13.51 -11.09
C GLY A 109 11.99 -12.28 -11.87
N ILE A 110 11.47 -11.24 -11.20
CA ILE A 110 11.10 -9.97 -11.87
C ILE A 110 12.39 -9.15 -12.09
N PRO A 111 12.71 -8.74 -13.34
CA PRO A 111 13.91 -7.94 -13.60
C PRO A 111 13.88 -6.59 -12.85
N LEU A 112 15.03 -6.19 -12.31
CA LEU A 112 15.20 -4.91 -11.63
C LEU A 112 14.80 -3.71 -12.52
N ALA A 113 15.09 -3.78 -13.82
CA ALA A 113 14.67 -2.75 -14.78
C ALA A 113 13.14 -2.60 -14.83
N THR A 114 12.38 -3.70 -14.71
CA THR A 114 10.91 -3.66 -14.69
C THR A 114 10.40 -3.03 -13.39
N THR A 115 10.98 -3.36 -12.23
CA THR A 115 10.56 -2.74 -10.95
C THR A 115 10.91 -1.25 -10.92
N ASP A 116 12.12 -0.88 -11.36
CA ASP A 116 12.56 0.52 -11.41
C ASP A 116 11.68 1.34 -12.35
N GLU A 117 11.36 0.79 -13.52
CA GLU A 117 10.50 1.48 -14.49
C GLU A 117 9.05 1.55 -14.03
N MET A 118 8.57 0.61 -13.22
CA MET A 118 7.23 0.66 -12.63
C MET A 118 7.11 1.83 -11.64
N ILE A 119 8.11 2.00 -10.76
CA ILE A 119 8.18 3.16 -9.85
C ILE A 119 8.22 4.46 -10.65
N ASN A 120 9.07 4.52 -11.68
CA ASN A 120 9.18 5.71 -12.53
C ASN A 120 7.89 5.96 -13.32
N GLY A 121 7.17 4.93 -13.77
CA GLY A 121 5.88 5.04 -14.45
C GLY A 121 4.81 5.67 -13.57
N VAL A 122 4.66 5.17 -12.34
CA VAL A 122 3.74 5.76 -11.36
C VAL A 122 4.12 7.21 -11.07
N ARG A 123 5.42 7.50 -10.85
CA ARG A 123 5.90 8.88 -10.66
C ARG A 123 5.57 9.77 -11.85
N ARG A 124 5.86 9.34 -13.08
CA ARG A 124 5.55 10.09 -14.30
C ARG A 124 4.07 10.43 -14.40
N PHE A 125 3.18 9.53 -14.01
CA PHE A 125 1.74 9.78 -13.98
C PHE A 125 1.35 10.88 -12.97
N HIS A 126 1.84 10.80 -11.72
CA HIS A 126 1.47 11.77 -10.69
C HIS A 126 2.08 13.16 -10.91
N GLU A 127 3.23 13.22 -11.58
CA GLU A 127 3.92 14.44 -11.99
C GLU A 127 3.41 15.06 -13.31
N GLN A 128 2.38 14.48 -13.95
CA GLN A 128 1.75 15.13 -15.10
C GLN A 128 0.96 16.37 -14.68
N ASP A 129 0.71 17.24 -15.66
CA ASP A 129 -0.27 18.31 -15.53
C ASP A 129 -1.62 17.77 -15.03
N ASP A 130 -2.26 18.54 -14.16
CA ASP A 130 -3.56 18.24 -13.58
C ASP A 130 -4.61 17.82 -14.60
N LYS A 131 -4.58 18.41 -15.80
CA LYS A 131 -5.54 18.08 -16.87
C LYS A 131 -5.54 16.58 -17.19
N ALA A 132 -4.37 15.95 -17.31
CA ALA A 132 -4.25 14.53 -17.63
C ALA A 132 -4.77 13.64 -16.48
N LYS A 133 -4.44 13.98 -15.23
CA LYS A 133 -4.91 13.25 -14.04
C LYS A 133 -6.42 13.36 -13.86
N LYS A 134 -6.99 14.55 -14.15
CA LYS A 134 -8.43 14.85 -14.03
C LYS A 134 -9.30 14.04 -14.98
N GLU A 135 -8.80 13.63 -16.14
CA GLU A 135 -9.55 12.83 -17.12
C GLU A 135 -9.95 11.46 -16.55
N ILE A 136 -9.11 10.87 -15.70
CA ILE A 136 -9.38 9.58 -15.05
C ILE A 136 -9.73 9.72 -13.56
N TYR A 137 -9.89 10.96 -13.07
CA TYR A 137 -10.30 11.18 -11.69
C TYR A 137 -11.68 10.58 -11.45
N SER A 138 -11.82 9.73 -10.44
CA SER A 138 -13.11 9.13 -10.13
C SER A 138 -13.25 8.64 -8.70
N ARG A 139 -14.48 8.78 -8.19
CA ARG A 139 -14.98 8.08 -7.00
C ARG A 139 -15.97 6.96 -7.35
N ASP A 140 -16.14 6.66 -8.64
CA ASP A 140 -16.86 5.49 -9.11
C ASP A 140 -15.91 4.29 -9.13
N TYR A 141 -16.01 3.46 -8.08
CA TYR A 141 -15.14 2.31 -7.88
C TYR A 141 -15.55 1.07 -8.70
N SER A 142 -16.58 1.18 -9.55
CA SER A 142 -16.88 0.16 -10.55
C SER A 142 -15.92 0.22 -11.75
N LYS A 143 -15.21 1.35 -11.92
CA LYS A 143 -14.21 1.53 -12.97
C LYS A 143 -12.97 0.68 -12.72
N LYS A 144 -12.40 0.14 -13.80
CA LYS A 144 -11.14 -0.63 -13.75
C LYS A 144 -9.91 0.25 -13.52
N VAL A 145 -9.93 1.47 -14.03
CA VAL A 145 -8.82 2.44 -13.93
C VAL A 145 -9.39 3.75 -13.42
N TYR A 146 -8.83 4.25 -12.32
CA TYR A 146 -9.19 5.55 -11.77
C TYR A 146 -8.06 6.14 -10.93
N TYR A 147 -8.06 7.47 -10.83
CA TYR A 147 -7.20 8.23 -9.94
C TYR A 147 -8.04 8.94 -8.89
N ASN A 148 -7.58 8.98 -7.64
CA ASN A 148 -8.12 9.85 -6.61
C ASN A 148 -7.16 10.00 -5.42
N SER A 149 -7.57 10.85 -4.48
CA SER A 149 -7.00 10.91 -3.14
C SER A 149 -8.01 10.32 -2.16
N ASN A 150 -7.59 9.26 -1.46
CA ASN A 150 -8.33 8.55 -0.41
C ASN A 150 -9.68 7.97 -0.88
N ILE A 151 -9.77 6.64 -0.94
CA ILE A 151 -11.01 5.92 -1.31
C ILE A 151 -12.15 6.17 -0.30
N ASP A 152 -11.77 6.43 0.94
CA ASP A 152 -12.59 6.64 2.11
C ASP A 152 -12.67 8.12 2.54
N LEU A 153 -12.33 9.07 1.65
CA LEU A 153 -12.27 10.52 1.95
C LEU A 153 -13.43 11.04 2.83
N TYR A 154 -14.65 10.62 2.53
CA TYR A 154 -15.87 11.08 3.22
C TYR A 154 -16.26 10.25 4.45
N LYS A 155 -15.49 9.21 4.78
CA LYS A 155 -15.73 8.29 5.90
C LYS A 155 -14.62 8.32 6.94
N ALA A 156 -13.38 8.52 6.51
CA ALA A 156 -12.21 8.56 7.38
C ALA A 156 -12.24 9.79 8.29
N GLU A 157 -11.75 9.63 9.52
CA GLU A 157 -11.64 10.70 10.52
C GLU A 157 -10.62 11.76 10.09
N ALA A 158 -9.50 11.34 9.50
CA ALA A 158 -8.49 12.17 8.88
C ALA A 158 -8.17 11.67 7.45
N THR A 159 -7.84 12.60 6.56
CA THR A 159 -7.44 12.30 5.17
C THR A 159 -5.96 11.97 5.15
N ASN A 160 -5.55 10.92 4.44
CA ASN A 160 -4.13 10.62 4.31
C ASN A 160 -3.45 11.52 3.27
N TRP A 161 -2.18 11.86 3.53
CA TRP A 161 -1.32 12.65 2.66
C TRP A 161 -0.79 11.82 1.47
N ARG A 162 -1.70 11.36 0.62
CA ARG A 162 -1.37 10.55 -0.57
C ARG A 162 -2.36 10.74 -1.71
N ASP A 163 -1.86 10.46 -2.90
CA ASP A 163 -2.63 10.24 -4.11
C ASP A 163 -2.48 8.78 -4.59
N THR A 164 -3.46 8.25 -5.32
CA THR A 164 -3.45 6.85 -5.76
C THR A 164 -3.98 6.71 -7.18
N LEU A 165 -3.19 6.07 -8.04
CA LEU A 165 -3.66 5.47 -9.29
C LEU A 165 -4.05 4.01 -9.02
N SER A 166 -5.30 3.66 -9.30
CA SER A 166 -5.85 2.34 -9.05
C SER A 166 -6.17 1.63 -10.36
N CYS A 167 -5.73 0.37 -10.49
CA CYS A 167 -5.90 -0.44 -11.71
C CYS A 167 -6.26 -1.89 -11.37
N VAL A 168 -7.44 -2.33 -11.78
CA VAL A 168 -7.87 -3.74 -11.71
C VAL A 168 -7.31 -4.49 -12.91
N MET A 169 -6.22 -5.22 -12.72
CA MET A 169 -5.45 -5.88 -13.78
C MET A 169 -5.85 -7.34 -14.01
N ALA A 170 -6.50 -7.99 -13.04
CA ALA A 170 -7.08 -9.32 -13.20
C ALA A 170 -8.38 -9.45 -12.37
N PRO A 171 -9.33 -10.33 -12.74
CA PRO A 171 -9.30 -11.23 -13.91
C PRO A 171 -9.65 -10.52 -15.23
N ARG A 172 -10.27 -9.34 -15.17
CA ARG A 172 -10.66 -8.55 -16.35
C ARG A 172 -9.79 -7.31 -16.48
N HIS A 173 -8.59 -7.46 -17.05
CA HIS A 173 -7.71 -6.33 -17.33
C HIS A 173 -8.40 -5.22 -18.15
N PRO A 174 -7.99 -3.96 -17.98
CA PRO A 174 -8.41 -2.87 -18.85
C PRO A 174 -7.85 -3.06 -20.26
N LEU A 175 -8.54 -2.50 -21.25
CA LEU A 175 -7.95 -2.31 -22.58
C LEU A 175 -6.75 -1.36 -22.45
N PRO A 176 -5.66 -1.56 -23.22
CA PRO A 176 -4.46 -0.74 -23.08
C PRO A 176 -4.75 0.78 -23.10
N GLN A 177 -5.65 1.25 -23.96
CA GLN A 177 -6.03 2.65 -24.07
C GLN A 177 -6.72 3.23 -22.83
N GLU A 178 -7.29 2.39 -21.95
CA GLU A 178 -7.88 2.83 -20.68
C GLU A 178 -6.80 3.12 -19.62
N LEU A 179 -5.57 2.61 -19.80
CA LEU A 179 -4.43 2.91 -18.94
C LEU A 179 -3.76 4.24 -19.34
N PRO A 180 -3.23 5.01 -18.36
CA PRO A 180 -2.52 6.24 -18.65
C PRO A 180 -1.32 5.99 -19.56
N ALA A 181 -1.22 6.74 -20.65
CA ALA A 181 -0.22 6.50 -21.70
C ALA A 181 1.23 6.51 -21.15
N VAL A 182 1.52 7.34 -20.14
CA VAL A 182 2.86 7.51 -19.57
C VAL A 182 3.37 6.31 -18.75
N CYS A 183 2.49 5.38 -18.36
CA CYS A 183 2.84 4.21 -17.57
C CYS A 183 2.14 2.92 -18.06
N ARG A 184 1.47 2.97 -19.20
CA ARG A 184 0.65 1.87 -19.76
C ARG A 184 1.45 0.59 -19.93
N ASP A 185 2.52 0.66 -20.71
CA ASP A 185 3.24 -0.53 -21.15
C ASP A 185 3.90 -1.22 -19.96
N ILE A 186 4.51 -0.43 -19.06
CA ILE A 186 5.11 -0.97 -17.84
C ILE A 186 4.07 -1.53 -16.88
N MET A 187 2.88 -0.93 -16.75
CA MET A 187 1.81 -1.51 -15.92
C MET A 187 1.37 -2.88 -16.42
N ILE A 188 1.25 -3.06 -17.74
CA ILE A 188 0.91 -4.35 -18.35
C ILE A 188 2.03 -5.37 -18.11
N GLU A 189 3.29 -5.01 -18.40
CA GLU A 189 4.43 -5.90 -18.22
C GLU A 189 4.60 -6.31 -16.74
N TYR A 190 4.62 -5.33 -15.84
CA TYR A 190 4.79 -5.55 -14.41
C TYR A 190 3.66 -6.41 -13.84
N SER A 191 2.41 -6.14 -14.23
CA SER A 191 1.26 -6.91 -13.75
C SER A 191 1.30 -8.36 -14.22
N SER A 192 1.73 -8.63 -15.46
CA SER A 192 1.91 -10.00 -15.94
C SER A 192 2.96 -10.78 -15.14
N LYS A 193 4.09 -10.13 -14.81
CA LYS A 193 5.14 -10.74 -13.97
C LYS A 193 4.68 -10.90 -12.52
N MET A 194 3.90 -9.95 -12.00
CA MET A 194 3.36 -10.03 -10.64
C MET A 194 2.33 -11.15 -10.49
N MET A 195 1.51 -11.45 -11.51
CA MET A 195 0.63 -12.62 -11.50
C MET A 195 1.43 -13.92 -11.33
N GLN A 196 2.54 -14.07 -12.07
CA GLN A 196 3.41 -15.26 -11.98
C GLN A 196 4.03 -15.38 -10.59
N LEU A 197 4.59 -14.28 -10.05
CA LEU A 197 5.13 -14.28 -8.70
C LEU A 197 4.06 -14.56 -7.64
N GLY A 198 2.87 -13.98 -7.80
CA GLY A 198 1.72 -14.21 -6.93
C GLY A 198 1.35 -15.69 -6.86
N GLN A 199 1.30 -16.36 -8.00
CA GLN A 199 1.10 -17.81 -8.06
C GLN A 199 2.18 -18.54 -7.25
N THR A 200 3.48 -18.31 -7.53
CA THR A 200 4.57 -18.95 -6.77
C THR A 200 4.45 -18.72 -5.26
N LEU A 201 4.10 -17.51 -4.83
CA LEU A 201 3.91 -17.21 -3.40
C LEU A 201 2.74 -17.99 -2.79
N LEU A 202 1.61 -18.09 -3.50
CA LEU A 202 0.46 -18.88 -3.05
C LEU A 202 0.78 -20.37 -2.96
N GLU A 203 1.59 -20.90 -3.87
CA GLU A 203 2.04 -22.30 -3.80
C GLU A 203 2.88 -22.56 -2.55
N LEU A 204 3.87 -21.68 -2.30
CA LEU A 204 4.72 -21.77 -1.12
C LEU A 204 3.94 -21.65 0.18
N MET A 205 2.94 -20.77 0.23
CA MET A 205 2.05 -20.62 1.39
C MET A 205 1.16 -21.86 1.58
N SER A 206 0.64 -22.43 0.49
CA SER A 206 -0.15 -23.67 0.55
C SER A 206 0.65 -24.84 1.11
N GLU A 207 1.88 -25.02 0.63
CA GLU A 207 2.79 -26.05 1.15
C GLU A 207 3.19 -25.78 2.61
N ALA A 208 3.38 -24.52 2.99
CA ALA A 208 3.70 -24.14 4.37
C ALA A 208 2.56 -24.47 5.35
N LEU A 209 1.31 -24.45 4.88
CA LEU A 209 0.14 -24.92 5.62
C LEU A 209 0.03 -26.46 5.67
N GLY A 210 0.94 -27.19 5.01
CA GLY A 210 0.87 -28.65 4.88
C GLY A 210 -0.21 -29.12 3.91
N LEU A 211 -0.69 -28.25 3.03
CA LEU A 211 -1.73 -28.53 2.03
C LEU A 211 -1.09 -28.87 0.67
N ASN A 212 -1.94 -29.25 -0.29
CA ASN A 212 -1.50 -29.37 -1.68
C ASN A 212 -0.99 -28.01 -2.17
N TRP A 213 0.11 -28.00 -2.93
CA TRP A 213 0.71 -26.77 -3.48
C TRP A 213 -0.29 -25.91 -4.26
N SER A 214 -1.31 -26.48 -4.88
CA SER A 214 -2.35 -25.73 -5.61
C SER A 214 -3.50 -25.21 -4.74
N TYR A 215 -3.55 -25.51 -3.44
CA TYR A 215 -4.75 -25.29 -2.61
C TYR A 215 -5.29 -23.86 -2.64
N LEU A 216 -4.43 -22.85 -2.41
CA LEU A 216 -4.87 -21.45 -2.40
C LEU A 216 -5.32 -20.99 -3.80
N GLU A 217 -4.68 -21.50 -4.85
CA GLU A 217 -5.11 -21.23 -6.23
C GLU A 217 -6.49 -21.86 -6.50
N ASP A 218 -6.70 -23.10 -6.07
CA ASP A 218 -7.93 -23.87 -6.28
C ASP A 218 -9.16 -23.24 -5.60
N ILE A 219 -8.96 -22.47 -4.53
CA ILE A 219 -10.03 -21.70 -3.85
C ILE A 219 -10.15 -20.26 -4.37
N GLY A 220 -9.40 -19.90 -5.41
CA GLY A 220 -9.52 -18.62 -6.12
C GLY A 220 -8.64 -17.48 -5.59
N CYS A 221 -7.65 -17.74 -4.72
CA CYS A 221 -6.80 -16.68 -4.17
C CYS A 221 -5.98 -15.92 -5.23
N GLY A 222 -5.61 -16.59 -6.33
CA GLY A 222 -4.79 -16.01 -7.40
C GLY A 222 -5.55 -15.37 -8.56
N GLU A 223 -6.89 -15.37 -8.56
CA GLU A 223 -7.67 -14.88 -9.72
C GLU A 223 -7.60 -13.36 -9.92
N GLY A 224 -7.35 -12.61 -8.85
CA GLY A 224 -7.46 -11.16 -8.80
C GLY A 224 -6.10 -10.47 -8.68
N LEU A 225 -5.95 -9.35 -9.41
CA LEU A 225 -4.82 -8.44 -9.22
C LEU A 225 -5.31 -7.00 -9.26
N PHE A 226 -5.14 -6.32 -8.14
CA PHE A 226 -5.46 -4.91 -8.00
C PHE A 226 -4.18 -4.12 -7.67
N VAL A 227 -3.73 -3.31 -8.63
CA VAL A 227 -2.50 -2.53 -8.51
C VAL A 227 -2.85 -1.12 -8.04
N LYS A 228 -2.15 -0.67 -6.98
CA LYS A 228 -2.23 0.70 -6.46
C LYS A 228 -0.88 1.38 -6.62
N GLY A 229 -0.81 2.40 -7.48
CA GLY A 229 0.32 3.31 -7.61
C GLY A 229 0.17 4.48 -6.64
N HIS A 230 0.60 4.28 -5.40
CA HIS A 230 0.60 5.33 -4.38
C HIS A 230 1.67 6.39 -4.65
N TYR A 231 1.34 7.64 -4.35
CA TYR A 231 2.26 8.77 -4.42
C TYR A 231 2.12 9.61 -3.16
N TYR A 232 3.25 9.86 -2.50
CA TYR A 232 3.35 10.57 -1.23
C TYR A 232 4.19 11.85 -1.45
N PRO A 233 3.56 12.97 -1.86
CA PRO A 233 4.27 14.23 -2.03
C PRO A 233 4.93 14.71 -0.72
N PRO A 234 6.00 15.52 -0.77
CA PRO A 234 6.57 16.14 0.42
C PRO A 234 5.51 16.87 1.25
N CYS A 235 5.50 16.60 2.56
CA CYS A 235 4.56 17.21 3.50
C CYS A 235 5.26 18.35 4.27
N PRO A 236 4.68 19.57 4.35
CA PRO A 236 5.26 20.66 5.13
C PRO A 236 5.12 20.47 6.66
N GLU A 237 4.16 19.67 7.11
CA GLU A 237 3.89 19.39 8.52
C GLU A 237 3.76 17.86 8.75
N PRO A 238 4.83 17.07 8.53
CA PRO A 238 4.78 15.60 8.53
C PRO A 238 4.40 15.00 9.90
N ASP A 239 4.59 15.76 10.99
CA ASP A 239 4.24 15.32 12.34
C ASP A 239 2.72 15.41 12.64
N LEU A 240 1.92 15.92 11.71
CA LEU A 240 0.47 16.10 11.87
C LEU A 240 -0.37 15.15 11.03
N THR A 241 0.23 14.39 10.12
CA THR A 241 -0.51 13.57 9.15
C THR A 241 0.23 12.28 8.84
N LEU A 242 -0.45 11.35 8.15
CA LEU A 242 0.10 10.07 7.73
C LEU A 242 -0.05 9.91 6.21
N GLY A 243 0.95 9.30 5.58
CA GLY A 243 0.84 8.86 4.19
C GLY A 243 -0.24 7.78 4.04
N THR A 244 -0.37 6.89 5.02
CA THR A 244 -1.47 5.91 5.11
C THR A 244 -1.75 5.63 6.58
N SER A 245 -3.02 5.69 7.00
CA SER A 245 -3.41 5.36 8.38
C SER A 245 -3.16 3.88 8.70
N SER A 246 -3.01 3.56 9.98
CA SER A 246 -2.90 2.16 10.45
C SER A 246 -4.10 1.34 9.99
N HIS A 247 -3.83 0.18 9.38
CA HIS A 247 -4.84 -0.74 8.86
C HIS A 247 -4.27 -2.14 8.71
N THR A 248 -5.17 -3.12 8.53
CA THR A 248 -4.86 -4.43 7.95
C THR A 248 -5.35 -4.46 6.50
N ASP A 249 -4.69 -5.26 5.67
CA ASP A 249 -5.12 -5.46 4.29
C ASP A 249 -6.28 -6.46 4.24
N ASN A 250 -7.29 -6.16 3.42
CA ASN A 250 -8.42 -7.06 3.20
C ASN A 250 -8.20 -8.06 2.05
N SER A 251 -6.96 -8.25 1.61
CA SER A 251 -6.58 -9.19 0.55
C SER A 251 -6.26 -10.59 1.11
N PHE A 252 -5.89 -11.53 0.24
CA PHE A 252 -5.17 -12.74 0.67
C PHE A 252 -3.70 -12.40 0.96
N CYS A 253 -3.07 -11.76 -0.01
CA CYS A 253 -1.66 -11.39 0.02
C CYS A 253 -1.48 -10.05 -0.67
N THR A 254 -0.63 -9.20 -0.10
CA THR A 254 -0.20 -7.94 -0.71
C THR A 254 1.29 -8.01 -0.99
N VAL A 255 1.69 -7.53 -2.16
CA VAL A 255 3.10 -7.41 -2.57
C VAL A 255 3.41 -5.94 -2.83
N VAL A 256 4.29 -5.37 -2.01
CA VAL A 256 4.66 -3.96 -2.02
C VAL A 256 6.04 -3.79 -2.67
N LEU A 257 6.06 -2.99 -3.73
CA LEU A 257 7.27 -2.43 -4.32
C LEU A 257 7.46 -1.01 -3.77
N GLN A 258 8.59 -0.76 -3.11
CA GLN A 258 8.94 0.54 -2.52
C GLN A 258 10.01 1.24 -3.35
N ASP A 259 10.07 2.57 -3.26
CA ASP A 259 11.25 3.33 -3.68
C ASP A 259 12.36 3.26 -2.61
N GLU A 260 13.47 3.95 -2.85
CA GLU A 260 14.63 3.94 -1.95
C GLU A 260 14.47 4.87 -0.74
N ILE A 261 13.36 5.62 -0.63
CA ILE A 261 13.07 6.50 0.51
C ILE A 261 12.41 5.70 1.63
N GLY A 262 11.46 4.83 1.28
CA GLY A 262 10.72 3.99 2.24
C GLY A 262 9.60 4.73 2.95
N GLY A 263 9.42 4.46 4.24
CA GLY A 263 8.32 5.01 5.06
C GLY A 263 7.24 4.00 5.43
N LEU A 264 7.35 2.74 4.99
CA LEU A 264 6.53 1.65 5.49
C LEU A 264 6.91 1.32 6.93
N GLN A 265 5.91 1.29 7.80
CA GLN A 265 6.03 0.79 9.17
C GLN A 265 5.05 -0.37 9.37
N ILE A 266 5.46 -1.36 10.16
CA ILE A 266 4.60 -2.46 10.58
C ILE A 266 4.41 -2.44 12.08
N LEU A 267 3.25 -2.88 12.57
CA LEU A 267 3.02 -3.05 13.99
C LEU A 267 3.33 -4.50 14.39
N HIS A 268 4.41 -4.70 15.14
CA HIS A 268 4.80 -6.02 15.66
C HIS A 268 4.99 -5.93 17.17
N GLN A 269 4.34 -6.82 17.93
CA GLN A 269 4.39 -6.85 19.40
C GLN A 269 4.11 -5.47 20.05
N ASN A 270 3.09 -4.76 19.56
CA ASN A 270 2.69 -3.40 19.98
C ASN A 270 3.77 -2.33 19.77
N GLN A 271 4.72 -2.56 18.87
CA GLN A 271 5.75 -1.60 18.48
C GLN A 271 5.72 -1.39 16.97
N TRP A 272 5.77 -0.12 16.56
CA TRP A 272 5.96 0.24 15.17
C TRP A 272 7.43 0.04 14.78
N LEU A 273 7.66 -0.73 13.72
CA LEU A 273 8.99 -1.04 13.19
C LEU A 273 9.09 -0.52 11.76
N ASP A 274 10.16 0.21 11.46
CA ASP A 274 10.45 0.67 10.10
C ASP A 274 10.90 -0.50 9.22
N ILE A 275 10.37 -0.57 8.00
CA ILE A 275 10.83 -1.50 6.96
C ILE A 275 11.79 -0.77 6.04
N ASN A 276 13.09 -1.03 6.24
CA ASN A 276 14.14 -0.45 5.39
C ASN A 276 14.01 -0.99 3.95
N PRO A 277 13.91 -0.11 2.93
CA PRO A 277 13.89 -0.55 1.53
C PRO A 277 15.17 -1.30 1.16
N VAL A 278 15.02 -2.48 0.57
CA VAL A 278 16.10 -3.24 -0.05
C VAL A 278 15.91 -3.18 -1.56
N ARG A 279 16.91 -2.70 -2.29
CA ARG A 279 16.82 -2.54 -3.75
C ARG A 279 16.55 -3.90 -4.42
N GLY A 280 15.48 -3.96 -5.21
CA GLY A 280 15.06 -5.19 -5.87
C GLY A 280 14.43 -6.23 -4.94
N ALA A 281 14.09 -5.87 -3.71
CA ALA A 281 13.24 -6.67 -2.85
C ALA A 281 11.77 -6.23 -2.96
N LEU A 282 10.87 -7.16 -2.70
CA LEU A 282 9.44 -6.90 -2.57
C LEU A 282 9.02 -7.28 -1.15
N VAL A 283 8.26 -6.41 -0.48
CA VAL A 283 7.66 -6.75 0.82
C VAL A 283 6.37 -7.50 0.54
N VAL A 284 6.17 -8.61 1.24
CA VAL A 284 4.97 -9.44 1.16
C VAL A 284 4.31 -9.43 2.53
N ASN A 285 2.99 -9.25 2.56
CA ASN A 285 2.21 -9.37 3.78
C ASN A 285 0.90 -10.11 3.56
N LEU A 286 0.44 -10.77 4.62
CA LEU A 286 -0.85 -11.45 4.63
C LEU A 286 -1.96 -10.45 4.89
N GLY A 287 -3.11 -10.67 4.26
CA GLY A 287 -4.34 -9.94 4.56
C GLY A 287 -5.38 -10.79 5.29
N ASP A 288 -6.45 -10.14 5.72
CA ASP A 288 -7.52 -10.72 6.54
C ASP A 288 -8.18 -11.94 5.86
N MET A 289 -8.27 -11.97 4.52
CA MET A 289 -8.86 -13.11 3.81
C MET A 289 -7.98 -14.36 3.92
N MET A 290 -6.66 -14.21 3.90
CA MET A 290 -5.74 -15.33 4.10
C MET A 290 -5.81 -15.85 5.53
N GLN A 291 -5.87 -14.94 6.51
CA GLN A 291 -6.05 -15.34 7.91
C GLN A 291 -7.36 -16.10 8.13
N ALA A 292 -8.46 -15.69 7.47
CA ALA A 292 -9.75 -16.38 7.57
C ALA A 292 -9.80 -17.71 6.79
N SER A 293 -8.95 -17.89 5.79
CA SER A 293 -8.93 -19.07 4.90
C SER A 293 -7.87 -20.10 5.31
N SER A 294 -6.98 -19.74 6.24
CA SER A 294 -5.98 -20.66 6.78
C SER A 294 -6.64 -21.61 7.80
N PRO A 295 -6.39 -22.93 7.73
CA PRO A 295 -6.99 -23.93 8.62
C PRO A 295 -6.51 -23.86 10.07
#